data_AF-A0A0V0Y1G5-F1
#
_entry.id   AF-A0A0V0Y1G5-F1
#
_cell.length_a   1.000
_cell.length_b   1.000
_cell.length_c   1.000
_cell.angle_alpha   90.00
_cell.angle_beta   90.00
_cell.angle_gamma   90.00
#
_symmetry.space_group_name_H-M   'P 1'
#
loop_
_entity.id
_entity.type
_entity.pdbx_description
1 polymer ?
#
loop_
_entity_poly.entity_id
_entity_poly.type
_entity_poly.pdbx_seq_one_letter_code
_entity_poly.pdbx_strand_id
1 'polypeptide(L)'
;MDGKPVAGSASTPKSSAESKKESSTDRRDLDRNGDLDVYSMQNGSLRVHKYLTAEELAAGKTTSWAEIELRGTIRNISQPVFEMDHLTALFINDNELERLPPEISKLSKLKVLDASNNRIRSLPSELGDILTLEQLHLNNNLIRTLPFEIGKLYNLKILALHGNPLSPELNQVYHHPTTSVKVLQYFLVQLCARALPPPERPWIRTDVGDKDHKFIFTVMCYNVLCEKYATPSQYPYCPSWALNWDYRRRMILSEIRSYEPDVVAFQEVETEQFYSFFVPELKRFGYAGIFSPKSRAKTMTEDERKFVDGCAIFWKSSKYLSQRLH
;
A
#
# COMPACT_ATOMS: atom_id res chain seq x y z
N MET A 1 52.54 68.15 -19.91
CA MET A 1 52.53 67.42 -18.62
C MET A 1 51.23 66.63 -18.56
N ASP A 2 50.97 65.70 -19.47
CA ASP A 2 51.74 64.48 -19.78
C ASP A 2 51.92 63.58 -18.57
N GLY A 3 51.16 62.50 -18.58
CA GLY A 3 51.22 61.39 -17.65
C GLY A 3 50.50 60.17 -18.25
N LYS A 4 51.04 59.63 -19.36
CA LYS A 4 50.90 58.21 -19.68
C LYS A 4 51.59 57.41 -18.56
N PRO A 5 51.08 56.23 -18.17
CA PRO A 5 51.55 54.95 -18.76
C PRO A 5 50.39 53.93 -18.87
N VAL A 6 50.42 52.74 -19.47
CA VAL A 6 51.39 51.94 -20.25
C VAL A 6 50.56 50.85 -20.94
N ALA A 7 50.97 50.48 -22.15
CA ALA A 7 50.40 49.40 -22.95
C ALA A 7 50.70 48.03 -22.32
N GLY A 8 49.66 47.24 -22.08
CA GLY A 8 49.74 45.81 -21.77
C GLY A 8 49.28 45.00 -22.98
N SER A 9 50.23 44.36 -23.64
CA SER A 9 50.04 43.38 -24.69
C SER A 9 49.27 42.15 -24.20
N ALA A 10 48.15 41.81 -24.84
CA ALA A 10 47.57 40.48 -24.74
C ALA A 10 47.06 40.03 -26.12
N SER A 11 47.82 39.09 -26.66
CA SER A 11 47.58 38.22 -27.81
C SER A 11 46.12 37.86 -28.08
N THR A 12 45.68 38.12 -29.31
CA THR A 12 44.59 37.38 -29.97
C THR A 12 44.94 35.90 -30.12
N PRO A 13 44.12 34.96 -29.65
CA PRO A 13 44.16 33.59 -30.13
C PRO A 13 43.19 33.42 -31.31
N LYS A 14 43.73 32.75 -32.32
CA LYS A 14 43.09 32.36 -33.57
C LYS A 14 41.82 31.54 -33.34
N SER A 15 40.92 31.67 -34.31
CA SER A 15 39.82 30.76 -34.58
C SER A 15 40.29 29.30 -34.63
N SER A 16 39.66 28.46 -33.82
CA SER A 16 39.54 27.02 -34.06
C SER A 16 38.13 26.62 -33.68
N ALA A 17 37.25 26.62 -34.68
CA ALA A 17 35.95 25.99 -34.59
C ALA A 17 36.15 24.47 -34.50
N GLU A 18 36.15 23.94 -33.28
CA GLU A 18 36.01 22.50 -33.05
C GLU A 18 34.53 22.17 -32.89
N SER A 19 33.97 21.70 -34.00
CA SER A 19 32.70 21.01 -34.08
C SER A 19 32.71 19.77 -33.18
N LYS A 20 32.11 19.85 -32.00
CA LYS A 20 31.65 18.67 -31.27
C LYS A 20 30.44 18.10 -32.03
N LYS A 21 30.70 17.05 -32.81
CA LYS A 21 29.65 16.19 -33.40
C LYS A 21 28.75 15.69 -32.27
N GLU A 22 27.51 16.18 -32.25
CA GLU A 22 26.39 15.48 -31.64
C GLU A 22 26.29 14.10 -32.30
N SER A 23 26.53 13.04 -31.55
CA SER A 23 26.20 11.68 -31.97
C SER A 23 24.77 11.37 -31.57
N SER A 24 23.79 12.06 -32.18
CA SER A 24 22.41 11.55 -32.24
C SER A 24 22.32 10.55 -33.39
N THR A 25 22.89 9.35 -33.20
CA THR A 25 22.53 8.24 -34.07
C THR A 25 21.19 7.69 -33.63
N ASP A 26 20.12 8.39 -34.00
CA ASP A 26 18.81 7.78 -34.20
C ASP A 26 18.96 6.81 -35.37
N ARG A 27 19.31 5.56 -35.05
CA ARG A 27 19.24 4.47 -36.03
C ARG A 27 17.76 4.20 -36.28
N ARG A 28 17.28 4.67 -37.42
CA ARG A 28 16.02 4.20 -38.03
C ARG A 28 16.22 2.77 -38.51
N ASP A 29 16.12 1.81 -37.60
CA ASP A 29 16.00 0.40 -37.97
C ASP A 29 14.51 0.12 -38.25
N LEU A 30 14.13 0.23 -39.53
CA LEU A 30 12.84 -0.24 -40.03
C LEU A 30 12.83 -1.78 -39.94
N ASP A 31 12.01 -2.34 -39.06
CA ASP A 31 11.75 -3.78 -39.07
C ASP A 31 10.94 -4.14 -40.33
N ARG A 32 11.25 -5.29 -40.92
CA ARG A 32 10.83 -5.68 -42.30
C ARG A 32 9.34 -5.93 -42.50
N ASN A 33 8.50 -5.70 -41.49
CA ASN A 33 7.09 -6.09 -41.47
C ASN A 33 6.08 -4.95 -41.26
N GLY A 34 6.48 -3.68 -41.40
CA GLY A 34 5.52 -2.59 -41.64
C GLY A 34 4.36 -2.45 -40.64
N ASP A 35 4.52 -2.86 -39.39
CA ASP A 35 3.52 -2.67 -38.33
C ASP A 35 4.17 -2.40 -36.97
N LEU A 36 3.72 -1.31 -36.35
CA LEU A 36 3.98 -0.78 -35.00
C LEU A 36 5.37 -0.16 -34.77
N ASP A 37 5.40 1.18 -34.72
CA ASP A 37 6.51 1.97 -34.17
C ASP A 37 6.67 1.70 -32.65
N VAL A 38 7.35 0.61 -32.31
CA VAL A 38 7.69 0.29 -30.92
C VAL A 38 8.93 1.09 -30.51
N TYR A 39 8.71 2.26 -29.91
CA TYR A 39 9.78 2.97 -29.22
C TYR A 39 9.99 2.36 -27.83
N SER A 40 11.11 1.66 -27.66
CA SER A 40 11.60 1.24 -26.35
C SER A 40 12.39 2.39 -25.71
N MET A 41 11.84 2.97 -24.64
CA MET A 41 12.52 4.02 -23.88
C MET A 41 13.45 3.41 -22.82
N GLN A 42 14.52 4.13 -22.44
CA GLN A 42 15.52 3.67 -21.47
C GLN A 42 14.96 3.34 -20.07
N ASN A 43 13.74 3.76 -19.75
CA ASN A 43 13.02 3.44 -18.52
C ASN A 43 12.14 2.17 -18.63
N GLY A 44 12.19 1.45 -19.75
CA GLY A 44 11.43 0.22 -19.96
C GLY A 44 9.96 0.43 -20.35
N SER A 45 9.51 1.67 -20.55
CA SER A 45 8.17 1.96 -21.06
C SER A 45 8.13 1.77 -22.58
N LEU A 46 7.24 0.90 -23.05
CA LEU A 46 6.97 0.66 -24.46
C LEU A 46 5.85 1.59 -24.90
N ARG A 47 6.14 2.58 -25.76
CA ARG A 47 5.07 3.31 -26.44
C ARG A 47 4.45 2.37 -27.47
N VAL A 48 3.26 1.84 -27.18
CA VAL A 48 2.43 1.10 -28.15
C VAL A 48 1.20 1.95 -28.45
N HIS A 49 1.37 3.06 -29.16
CA HIS A 49 0.24 3.86 -29.61
C HIS A 49 -0.18 3.40 -31.00
N LYS A 50 -1.26 2.61 -31.07
CA LYS A 50 -1.92 2.27 -32.35
C LYS A 50 -2.91 3.37 -32.70
N TYR A 51 -2.73 4.02 -33.85
CA TYR A 51 -3.77 4.89 -34.43
C TYR A 51 -4.93 4.03 -34.93
N LEU A 52 -6.17 4.43 -34.61
CA LEU A 52 -7.35 3.76 -35.16
C LEU A 52 -7.40 4.00 -36.68
N THR A 53 -7.73 2.96 -37.44
CA THR A 53 -8.07 3.12 -38.86
C THR A 53 -9.46 3.76 -39.02
N ALA A 54 -9.76 4.29 -40.21
CA ALA A 54 -11.07 4.87 -40.51
C ALA A 54 -12.22 3.85 -40.33
N GLU A 55 -11.96 2.57 -40.63
CA GLU A 55 -12.89 1.46 -40.44
C GLU A 55 -13.12 1.15 -38.96
N GLU A 56 -12.06 1.20 -38.14
CA GLU A 56 -12.14 1.00 -36.69
C GLU A 56 -12.92 2.12 -36.00
N LEU A 57 -12.74 3.37 -36.45
CA LEU A 57 -13.53 4.51 -35.98
C LEU A 57 -15.00 4.41 -36.41
N ALA A 58 -15.27 3.98 -37.65
CA ALA A 58 -16.62 3.75 -38.15
C ALA A 58 -17.33 2.59 -37.43
N ALA A 59 -16.57 1.60 -36.93
CA ALA A 59 -17.06 0.52 -36.07
C ALA A 59 -17.28 0.93 -34.60
N GLY A 60 -17.10 2.22 -34.26
CA GLY A 60 -17.34 2.75 -32.93
C GLY A 60 -16.24 2.44 -31.90
N LYS A 61 -15.04 2.03 -32.34
CA LYS A 61 -13.90 1.88 -31.41
C LYS A 61 -13.42 3.26 -30.95
N THR A 62 -13.13 3.37 -29.66
CA THR A 62 -12.57 4.58 -29.05
C THR A 62 -11.09 4.38 -28.71
N THR A 63 -10.27 5.42 -28.82
CA THR A 63 -8.93 5.40 -28.23
C THR A 63 -9.02 5.69 -26.74
N SER A 64 -8.19 5.01 -25.95
CA SER A 64 -7.94 5.34 -24.56
C SER A 64 -6.44 5.40 -24.37
N TRP A 65 -5.96 6.47 -23.75
CA TRP A 65 -4.59 6.60 -23.31
C TRP A 65 -4.58 6.51 -21.79
N ALA A 66 -3.65 5.76 -21.21
CA ALA A 66 -3.55 5.56 -19.76
C ALA A 66 -2.26 6.16 -19.20
N GLU A 67 -1.47 6.81 -20.04
CA GLU A 67 -0.13 7.28 -19.71
C GLU A 67 0.02 8.73 -20.15
N ILE A 68 0.59 9.56 -19.27
CA ILE A 68 1.00 10.93 -19.59
C ILE A 68 2.49 11.08 -19.31
N GLU A 69 3.16 11.78 -20.21
CA GLU A 69 4.52 12.26 -20.04
C GLU A 69 4.57 13.78 -20.18
N LEU A 70 5.06 14.47 -19.14
CA LEU A 70 5.23 15.91 -19.11
C LEU A 70 6.73 16.23 -18.99
N ARG A 71 7.33 16.83 -20.02
CA ARG A 71 8.75 17.21 -20.07
C ARG A 71 8.94 18.69 -20.31
N GLY A 72 10.06 19.25 -19.84
CA GLY A 72 10.49 20.61 -20.14
C GLY A 72 11.16 21.28 -18.94
N THR A 73 10.55 22.37 -18.45
CA THR A 73 11.00 23.13 -17.28
C THR A 73 9.82 23.40 -16.33
N ILE A 74 8.97 22.40 -16.17
CA ILE A 74 7.70 22.54 -15.44
C ILE A 74 8.00 22.72 -13.95
N ARG A 75 7.49 23.80 -13.36
CA ARG A 75 7.58 24.07 -11.91
C ARG A 75 6.31 23.71 -11.15
N ASN A 76 5.19 23.61 -11.86
CA ASN A 76 3.90 23.26 -11.28
C ASN A 76 3.04 22.53 -12.29
N ILE A 77 2.27 21.55 -11.81
CA ILE A 77 1.33 20.77 -12.63
C ILE A 77 -0.08 21.27 -12.30
N SER A 78 -0.87 21.56 -13.34
CA SER A 78 -2.23 22.05 -13.15
C SER A 78 -3.15 20.94 -12.61
N GLN A 79 -4.15 21.35 -11.82
CA GLN A 79 -5.10 20.43 -11.19
C GLN A 79 -5.77 19.40 -12.14
N PRO A 80 -6.15 19.75 -13.38
CA PRO A 80 -6.85 18.82 -14.27
C PRO A 80 -6.11 17.51 -14.53
N VAL A 81 -4.76 17.50 -14.48
CA VAL A 81 -3.97 16.26 -14.64
C VAL A 81 -4.30 15.24 -13.55
N PHE A 82 -4.61 15.70 -12.34
CA PHE A 82 -4.94 14.85 -11.20
C PHE A 82 -6.41 14.39 -11.19
N GLU A 83 -7.24 14.93 -12.07
CA GLU A 83 -8.65 14.52 -12.22
C GLU A 83 -8.81 13.39 -13.26
N MET A 84 -7.71 12.98 -13.88
CA MET A 84 -7.67 11.93 -14.91
C MET A 84 -7.62 10.55 -14.26
N ASP A 85 -8.76 10.09 -13.75
CA ASP A 85 -8.94 8.85 -12.98
C ASP A 85 -8.65 7.53 -13.75
N HIS A 86 -8.34 7.62 -15.04
CA HIS A 86 -7.99 6.50 -15.90
C HIS A 86 -6.47 6.33 -16.06
N LEU A 87 -5.66 7.27 -15.57
CA LEU A 87 -4.21 7.20 -15.66
C LEU A 87 -3.64 6.05 -14.84
N THR A 88 -2.80 5.26 -15.49
CA THR A 88 -2.00 4.18 -14.89
C THR A 88 -0.52 4.53 -14.83
N ALA A 89 -0.03 5.44 -15.67
CA ALA A 89 1.35 5.92 -15.60
C ALA A 89 1.44 7.45 -15.74
N LEU A 90 2.25 8.07 -14.89
CA LEU A 90 2.54 9.50 -14.93
C LEU A 90 4.05 9.72 -14.88
N PHE A 91 4.60 10.21 -15.98
CA PHE A 91 6.00 10.56 -16.13
C PHE A 91 6.15 12.07 -16.09
N ILE A 92 6.76 12.57 -15.02
CA ILE A 92 7.03 13.98 -14.77
C ILE A 92 8.51 14.21 -14.46
N ASN A 93 9.36 13.27 -14.89
CA ASN A 93 10.80 13.33 -14.77
C ASN A 93 11.40 14.48 -15.61
N ASP A 94 12.60 14.92 -15.22
CA ASP A 94 13.36 15.98 -15.90
C ASP A 94 12.59 17.32 -15.95
N ASN A 95 12.15 17.79 -14.78
CA ASN A 95 11.44 19.06 -14.61
C ASN A 95 12.03 19.86 -13.42
N GLU A 96 11.39 20.99 -13.08
CA GLU A 96 11.80 21.86 -11.97
C GLU A 96 10.78 21.81 -10.80
N LEU A 97 10.11 20.67 -10.59
CA LEU A 97 9.09 20.55 -9.55
C LEU A 97 9.73 20.58 -8.16
N GLU A 98 9.26 21.47 -7.30
CA GLU A 98 9.73 21.57 -5.90
C GLU A 98 8.89 20.72 -4.94
N ARG A 99 7.66 20.37 -5.34
CA ARG A 99 6.70 19.60 -4.56
C ARG A 99 5.78 18.81 -5.49
N LEU A 100 5.24 17.71 -4.99
CA LEU A 100 4.07 17.07 -5.57
C LEU A 100 2.82 17.53 -4.81
N PRO A 101 1.73 17.91 -5.50
CA PRO A 101 0.51 18.33 -4.84
C PRO A 101 -0.23 17.12 -4.21
N PRO A 102 -0.90 17.29 -3.05
CA PRO A 102 -1.71 16.24 -2.41
C PRO A 102 -2.76 15.58 -3.31
N GLU A 103 -3.24 16.33 -4.30
CA GLU A 103 -4.20 15.91 -5.31
C GLU A 103 -3.71 14.72 -6.15
N ILE A 104 -2.42 14.40 -6.14
CA ILE A 104 -1.88 13.19 -6.79
C ILE A 104 -2.58 11.91 -6.32
N SER A 105 -3.10 11.90 -5.08
CA SER A 105 -3.90 10.81 -4.52
C SER A 105 -5.20 10.52 -5.27
N LYS A 106 -5.73 11.50 -6.03
CA LYS A 106 -6.92 11.32 -6.88
C LYS A 106 -6.67 10.35 -8.05
N LEU A 107 -5.40 10.14 -8.44
CA LEU A 107 -5.00 9.16 -9.44
C LEU A 107 -5.01 7.74 -8.87
N SER A 108 -6.19 7.28 -8.44
CA SER A 108 -6.40 6.01 -7.72
C SER A 108 -6.05 4.73 -8.50
N LYS A 109 -5.83 4.83 -9.82
CA LYS A 109 -5.41 3.71 -10.69
C LYS A 109 -3.93 3.76 -11.07
N LEU A 110 -3.20 4.75 -10.56
CA LEU A 110 -1.80 4.96 -10.92
C LEU A 110 -0.94 3.79 -10.43
N LYS A 111 -0.17 3.20 -11.34
CA LYS A 111 0.76 2.10 -11.10
C LYS A 111 2.21 2.55 -11.18
N VAL A 112 2.51 3.52 -12.04
CA VAL A 112 3.84 4.04 -12.24
C VAL A 112 3.83 5.55 -12.06
N LEU A 113 4.67 6.03 -11.15
CA LEU A 113 4.97 7.46 -11.00
C LEU A 113 6.47 7.66 -11.12
N ASP A 114 6.91 8.39 -12.14
CA ASP A 114 8.29 8.84 -12.25
C ASP A 114 8.38 10.35 -12.10
N ALA A 115 8.96 10.77 -10.98
CA ALA A 115 9.27 12.16 -10.68
C ALA A 115 10.77 12.36 -10.43
N SER A 116 11.61 11.53 -11.07
CA SER A 116 13.07 11.64 -11.00
C SER A 116 13.58 12.95 -11.62
N ASN A 117 14.78 13.39 -11.25
CA ASN A 117 15.43 14.59 -11.77
C ASN A 117 14.55 15.85 -11.63
N ASN A 118 14.10 16.10 -10.40
CA ASN A 118 13.32 17.29 -10.03
C ASN A 118 13.98 17.98 -8.83
N ARG A 119 13.29 18.94 -8.19
CA ARG A 119 13.76 19.65 -6.98
C ARG A 119 12.89 19.32 -5.77
N ILE A 120 12.27 18.15 -5.75
CA ILE A 120 11.29 17.75 -4.72
C ILE A 120 11.99 17.61 -3.37
N ARG A 121 11.51 18.34 -2.36
CA ARG A 121 12.07 18.29 -0.99
C ARG A 121 11.33 17.35 -0.06
N SER A 122 10.03 17.17 -0.30
CA SER A 122 9.12 16.35 0.50
C SER A 122 7.99 15.83 -0.36
N LEU A 123 7.44 14.68 0.01
CA LEU A 123 6.26 14.10 -0.61
C LEU A 123 5.02 14.40 0.25
N PRO A 124 3.83 14.57 -0.35
CA PRO A 124 2.58 14.66 0.39
C PRO A 124 2.26 13.32 1.06
N SER A 125 1.64 13.36 2.25
CA SER A 125 1.17 12.16 2.97
C SER A 125 0.15 11.35 2.17
N GLU A 126 -0.66 12.05 1.38
CA GLU A 126 -1.73 11.54 0.53
C GLU A 126 -1.19 10.63 -0.58
N LEU A 127 0.11 10.71 -0.91
CA LEU A 127 0.75 9.75 -1.81
C LEU A 127 0.56 8.31 -1.33
N GLY A 128 0.50 8.09 -0.01
CA GLY A 128 0.26 6.79 0.60
C GLY A 128 -1.14 6.20 0.33
N ASP A 129 -2.08 7.00 -0.17
CA ASP A 129 -3.44 6.54 -0.46
C ASP A 129 -3.57 5.97 -1.89
N ILE A 130 -2.52 6.07 -2.73
CA ILE A 130 -2.47 5.44 -4.06
C ILE A 130 -2.09 3.96 -3.92
N LEU A 131 -3.01 3.16 -3.39
CA LEU A 131 -2.76 1.75 -3.07
C LEU A 131 -2.41 0.88 -4.30
N THR A 132 -2.67 1.37 -5.52
CA THR A 132 -2.33 0.69 -6.78
C THR A 132 -0.89 0.90 -7.23
N LEU A 133 -0.13 1.79 -6.58
CA LEU A 133 1.20 2.16 -7.04
C LEU A 133 2.18 0.98 -6.93
N GLU A 134 2.78 0.61 -8.06
CA GLU A 134 3.73 -0.50 -8.17
C GLU A 134 5.17 0.00 -8.31
N GLN A 135 5.37 1.17 -8.91
CA GLN A 135 6.68 1.78 -9.13
C GLN A 135 6.67 3.26 -8.81
N LEU A 136 7.57 3.67 -7.94
CA LEU A 136 7.79 5.06 -7.53
C LEU A 136 9.25 5.42 -7.73
N HIS A 137 9.51 6.25 -8.74
CA HIS A 137 10.84 6.74 -9.07
C HIS A 137 10.99 8.20 -8.64
N LEU A 138 11.95 8.45 -7.76
CA LEU A 138 12.21 9.75 -7.13
C LEU A 138 13.70 10.09 -7.15
N ASN A 139 14.47 9.48 -8.06
CA ASN A 139 15.92 9.66 -8.12
C ASN A 139 16.29 11.12 -8.37
N ASN A 140 17.46 11.55 -7.88
CA ASN A 140 18.01 12.91 -8.10
C ASN A 140 17.00 14.02 -7.76
N ASN A 141 16.54 14.02 -6.52
CA ASN A 141 15.72 15.06 -5.93
C ASN A 141 16.41 15.62 -4.67
N LEU A 142 15.69 16.43 -3.88
CA LEU A 142 16.18 17.03 -2.63
C LEU A 142 15.49 16.41 -1.39
N ILE A 143 15.04 15.16 -1.50
CA ILE A 143 14.26 14.48 -0.46
C ILE A 143 15.19 14.13 0.71
N ARG A 144 14.80 14.57 1.92
CA ARG A 144 15.50 14.20 3.16
C ARG A 144 14.79 13.11 3.95
N THR A 145 13.46 13.14 3.95
CA THR A 145 12.60 12.23 4.70
C THR A 145 11.40 11.84 3.85
N LEU A 146 10.75 10.72 4.18
CA LEU A 146 9.50 10.28 3.57
C LEU A 146 8.36 10.39 4.60
N PRO A 147 7.13 10.69 4.16
CA PRO A 147 5.95 10.58 5.02
C PRO A 147 5.74 9.13 5.47
N PHE A 148 5.24 8.92 6.69
CA PHE A 148 5.02 7.56 7.22
C PHE A 148 3.93 6.80 6.45
N GLU A 149 3.03 7.54 5.82
CA GLU A 149 1.98 7.06 4.94
C GLU A 149 2.52 6.29 3.73
N ILE A 150 3.79 6.47 3.33
CA ILE A 150 4.41 5.66 2.29
C ILE A 150 4.35 4.16 2.62
N GLY A 151 4.33 3.80 3.92
CA GLY A 151 4.19 2.43 4.37
C GLY A 151 2.86 1.76 3.99
N LYS A 152 1.83 2.55 3.63
CA LYS A 152 0.55 2.03 3.11
C LYS A 152 0.65 1.49 1.68
N LEU A 153 1.72 1.81 0.93
CA LEU A 153 1.89 1.40 -0.47
C LEU A 153 2.32 -0.06 -0.60
N TYR A 154 1.48 -0.98 -0.13
CA TYR A 154 1.82 -2.40 -0.02
C TYR A 154 1.97 -3.13 -1.37
N ASN A 155 1.52 -2.53 -2.48
CA ASN A 155 1.73 -3.03 -3.84
C ASN A 155 3.03 -2.53 -4.48
N LEU A 156 3.77 -1.63 -3.81
CA LEU A 156 4.96 -1.00 -4.36
C LEU A 156 6.11 -2.00 -4.42
N LYS A 157 6.55 -2.28 -5.65
CA LYS A 157 7.66 -3.19 -5.97
C LYS A 157 8.97 -2.43 -6.05
N ILE A 158 8.95 -1.24 -6.63
CA ILE A 158 10.14 -0.42 -6.86
C ILE A 158 9.98 0.93 -6.16
N LEU A 159 10.94 1.23 -5.29
CA LEU A 159 11.12 2.55 -4.67
C LEU A 159 12.54 3.02 -4.97
N ALA A 160 12.67 4.01 -5.87
CA ALA A 160 13.98 4.51 -6.30
C ALA A 160 14.24 5.90 -5.69
N LEU A 161 15.24 6.00 -4.81
CA LEU A 161 15.58 7.21 -4.05
C LEU A 161 17.03 7.65 -4.26
N HIS A 162 17.75 7.09 -5.23
CA HIS A 162 19.17 7.37 -5.45
C HIS A 162 19.40 8.86 -5.76
N GLY A 163 20.53 9.42 -5.33
CA GLY A 163 20.86 10.82 -5.59
C GLY A 163 20.03 11.83 -4.78
N ASN A 164 19.37 11.40 -3.70
CA ASN A 164 18.72 12.29 -2.74
C ASN A 164 19.59 12.49 -1.48
N PRO A 165 19.54 13.67 -0.83
CA PRO A 165 20.18 13.92 0.45
C PRO A 165 19.38 13.29 1.62
N LEU A 166 19.18 11.98 1.58
CA LEU A 166 18.39 11.24 2.57
C LEU A 166 19.01 11.39 3.98
N SER A 167 18.16 11.45 5.01
CA SER A 167 18.64 11.47 6.40
C SER A 167 19.39 10.17 6.73
N PRO A 168 20.30 10.16 7.74
CA PRO A 168 21.03 8.96 8.13
C PRO A 168 20.12 7.77 8.45
N GLU A 169 18.98 8.03 9.09
CA GLU A 169 17.99 7.01 9.47
C GLU A 169 17.36 6.37 8.22
N LEU A 170 16.95 7.20 7.25
CA LEU A 170 16.36 6.71 6.01
C LEU A 170 17.39 5.99 5.14
N ASN A 171 18.62 6.49 5.07
CA ASN A 171 19.72 5.83 4.37
C ASN A 171 19.99 4.43 4.94
N GLN A 172 19.97 4.28 6.27
CA GLN A 172 20.19 2.98 6.92
C GLN A 172 19.11 1.97 6.52
N VAL A 173 17.83 2.40 6.48
CA VAL A 173 16.70 1.53 6.11
C VAL A 173 16.69 1.23 4.60
N TYR A 174 17.08 2.19 3.76
CA TYR A 174 17.07 2.06 2.30
C TYR A 174 18.23 1.23 1.73
N HIS A 175 19.46 1.45 2.24
CA HIS A 175 20.69 0.83 1.71
C HIS A 175 21.06 -0.49 2.39
N HIS A 176 20.37 -0.88 3.46
CA HIS A 176 20.44 -2.27 3.90
C HIS A 176 20.04 -3.17 2.71
N PRO A 177 20.56 -4.40 2.56
CA PRO A 177 20.17 -5.36 1.51
C PRO A 177 18.70 -5.84 1.61
N THR A 178 17.79 -4.92 1.86
CA THR A 178 16.37 -5.10 2.09
C THR A 178 15.58 -4.72 0.85
N THR A 179 14.64 -5.58 0.47
CA THR A 179 13.62 -5.28 -0.53
C THR A 179 12.84 -4.02 -0.13
N SER A 180 12.34 -3.26 -1.10
CA SER A 180 11.37 -2.16 -0.95
C SER A 180 10.28 -2.47 0.09
N VAL A 181 9.80 -3.72 0.12
CA VAL A 181 8.85 -4.26 1.10
C VAL A 181 9.24 -3.98 2.56
N LYS A 182 10.52 -4.16 2.95
CA LYS A 182 10.96 -3.96 4.34
C LYS A 182 11.04 -2.47 4.70
N VAL A 183 11.39 -1.62 3.74
CA VAL A 183 11.35 -0.16 3.91
C VAL A 183 9.91 0.27 4.18
N LEU A 184 8.96 -0.20 3.36
CA LEU A 184 7.53 0.10 3.52
C LEU A 184 7.00 -0.43 4.86
N GLN A 185 7.40 -1.64 5.26
CA GLN A 185 7.02 -2.20 6.55
C GLN A 185 7.57 -1.38 7.72
N TYR A 186 8.80 -0.88 7.65
CA TYR A 186 9.35 0.03 8.66
C TYR A 186 8.47 1.28 8.79
N PHE A 187 8.14 1.95 7.68
CA PHE A 187 7.29 3.12 7.68
C PHE A 187 5.88 2.83 8.18
N LEU A 188 5.29 1.69 7.80
CA LEU A 188 3.98 1.26 8.27
C LEU A 188 3.94 1.06 9.79
N VAL A 189 4.97 0.45 10.38
CA VAL A 189 5.09 0.30 11.84
C VAL A 189 5.19 1.66 12.52
N GLN A 190 6.00 2.57 11.97
CA GLN A 190 6.14 3.93 12.49
C GLN A 190 4.84 4.76 12.36
N LEU A 191 4.02 4.49 11.33
CA LEU A 191 2.70 5.07 11.18
C LEU A 191 1.76 4.56 12.28
N CYS A 192 1.70 3.24 12.49
CA CYS A 192 0.86 2.64 13.53
C CYS A 192 1.22 3.11 14.94
N ALA A 193 2.50 3.31 15.25
CA ALA A 193 2.95 3.80 16.55
C ALA A 193 2.45 5.22 16.88
N ARG A 194 2.06 5.99 15.86
CA ARG A 194 1.53 7.36 16.00
C ARG A 194 0.01 7.41 15.89
N ALA A 195 -0.64 6.31 15.53
CA ALA A 195 -2.09 6.26 15.41
C ALA A 195 -2.73 6.30 16.80
N LEU A 196 -3.79 7.09 16.94
CA LEU A 196 -4.64 7.03 18.12
C LEU A 196 -5.43 5.71 18.11
N PRO A 197 -5.71 5.12 19.29
CA PRO A 197 -6.60 3.98 19.35
C PRO A 197 -7.97 4.35 18.78
N PRO A 198 -8.68 3.41 18.14
CA PRO A 198 -10.02 3.67 17.63
C PRO A 198 -10.95 4.06 18.79
N PRO A 199 -11.91 4.97 18.56
CA PRO A 199 -12.90 5.33 19.57
C PRO A 199 -13.76 4.11 19.95
N GLU A 200 -14.32 4.14 21.16
CA GLU A 200 -15.25 3.10 21.61
C GLU A 200 -16.49 3.02 20.71
N ARG A 201 -17.00 1.80 20.50
CA ARG A 201 -18.17 1.57 19.67
C ARG A 201 -19.43 2.06 20.39
N PRO A 202 -20.23 2.98 19.81
CA PRO A 202 -21.43 3.48 20.46
C PRO A 202 -22.52 2.40 20.50
N TRP A 203 -23.29 2.37 21.60
CA TRP A 203 -24.46 1.51 21.71
C TRP A 203 -25.66 2.16 21.02
N ILE A 204 -26.22 1.50 20.01
CA ILE A 204 -27.42 1.97 19.31
C ILE A 204 -28.63 1.27 19.94
N ARG A 205 -29.47 2.05 20.62
CA ARG A 205 -30.75 1.57 21.13
C ARG A 205 -31.76 1.53 19.98
N THR A 206 -32.31 0.36 19.72
CA THR A 206 -33.27 0.13 18.62
C THR A 206 -34.73 0.04 19.10
N ASP A 207 -34.99 0.24 20.39
CA ASP A 207 -36.28 0.34 21.05
C ASP A 207 -37.46 -0.23 20.24
N VAL A 208 -37.56 -1.55 20.16
CA VAL A 208 -38.85 -2.20 19.88
C VAL A 208 -39.56 -2.23 21.23
N GLY A 209 -40.41 -1.22 21.45
CA GLY A 209 -41.00 -0.86 22.73
C GLY A 209 -41.91 -1.92 23.34
N ASP A 210 -41.32 -2.99 23.87
CA ASP A 210 -42.02 -3.92 24.74
C ASP A 210 -41.42 -3.85 26.15
N LYS A 211 -42.21 -3.35 27.10
CA LYS A 211 -41.82 -3.20 28.50
C LYS A 211 -41.82 -4.54 29.26
N ASP A 212 -42.19 -5.63 28.59
CA ASP A 212 -42.38 -6.96 29.18
C ASP A 212 -41.28 -7.99 28.84
N HIS A 213 -40.07 -7.55 28.48
CA HIS A 213 -38.93 -8.45 28.29
C HIS A 213 -38.47 -9.06 29.63
N LYS A 214 -39.04 -10.23 30.00
CA LYS A 214 -38.68 -10.99 31.21
C LYS A 214 -37.24 -11.53 31.20
N PHE A 215 -36.58 -11.56 30.04
CA PHE A 215 -35.23 -12.08 29.90
C PHE A 215 -34.45 -11.32 28.84
N ILE A 216 -33.47 -10.53 29.27
CA ILE A 216 -32.55 -9.79 28.41
C ILE A 216 -31.18 -10.46 28.52
N PHE A 217 -30.58 -10.75 27.39
CA PHE A 217 -29.22 -11.27 27.30
C PHE A 217 -28.49 -10.70 26.10
N THR A 218 -27.16 -10.75 26.15
CA THR A 218 -26.29 -10.22 25.10
C THR A 218 -25.66 -11.35 24.30
N VAL A 219 -25.55 -11.14 22.99
CA VAL A 219 -24.90 -12.08 22.07
C VAL A 219 -23.78 -11.36 21.34
N MET A 220 -22.58 -11.93 21.38
CA MET A 220 -21.45 -11.52 20.55
C MET A 220 -21.27 -12.53 19.43
N CYS A 221 -21.24 -12.06 18.18
CA CYS A 221 -20.89 -12.87 17.02
C CYS A 221 -19.58 -12.33 16.44
N TYR A 222 -18.55 -13.16 16.35
CA TYR A 222 -17.20 -12.67 16.04
C TYR A 222 -16.38 -13.69 15.24
N ASN A 223 -15.96 -13.31 14.03
CA ASN A 223 -15.03 -14.10 13.24
C ASN A 223 -13.59 -13.79 13.70
N VAL A 224 -12.87 -14.79 14.22
CA VAL A 224 -11.56 -14.56 14.83
C VAL A 224 -10.42 -14.44 13.82
N LEU A 225 -10.68 -14.77 12.54
CA LEU A 225 -9.67 -14.90 11.47
C LEU A 225 -8.54 -15.84 11.89
N CYS A 226 -8.62 -17.12 11.57
CA CYS A 226 -7.60 -18.07 12.01
C CYS A 226 -6.19 -17.71 11.51
N GLU A 227 -5.16 -18.23 12.19
CA GLU A 227 -3.76 -17.95 11.85
C GLU A 227 -3.44 -18.36 10.42
N LYS A 228 -4.01 -19.48 9.97
CA LYS A 228 -3.88 -19.95 8.59
C LYS A 228 -4.33 -18.93 7.53
N TYR A 229 -5.34 -18.11 7.82
CA TYR A 229 -5.85 -17.11 6.88
C TYR A 229 -5.23 -15.73 7.09
N ALA A 230 -4.68 -15.41 8.25
CA ALA A 230 -4.07 -14.11 8.55
C ALA A 230 -2.66 -13.93 7.94
N THR A 231 -2.51 -14.14 6.63
CA THR A 231 -1.20 -14.07 5.96
C THR A 231 -0.85 -12.63 5.56
N PRO A 232 0.46 -12.26 5.55
CA PRO A 232 0.90 -10.97 5.01
C PRO A 232 0.56 -10.77 3.52
N SER A 233 0.31 -11.84 2.76
CA SER A 233 -0.12 -11.74 1.37
C SER A 233 -1.58 -11.33 1.21
N GLN A 234 -2.46 -11.78 2.11
CA GLN A 234 -3.87 -11.39 2.11
C GLN A 234 -4.10 -10.04 2.78
N TYR A 235 -3.29 -9.72 3.81
CA TYR A 235 -3.40 -8.50 4.60
C TYR A 235 -2.11 -7.67 4.55
N PRO A 236 -1.64 -7.28 3.35
CA PRO A 236 -0.33 -6.65 3.18
C PRO A 236 -0.26 -5.22 3.76
N TYR A 237 -1.42 -4.62 4.03
CA TYR A 237 -1.58 -3.34 4.73
C TYR A 237 -1.43 -3.44 6.26
N CYS A 238 -1.35 -4.65 6.82
CA CYS A 238 -1.29 -4.85 8.26
C CYS A 238 0.15 -5.21 8.69
N PRO A 239 0.75 -4.52 9.67
CA PRO A 239 2.06 -4.89 10.19
C PRO A 239 2.11 -6.34 10.67
N SER A 240 3.25 -7.02 10.47
CA SER A 240 3.39 -8.44 10.86
C SER A 240 3.16 -8.68 12.35
N TRP A 241 3.54 -7.75 13.22
CA TRP A 241 3.27 -7.88 14.66
C TRP A 241 1.78 -7.82 15.00
N ALA A 242 0.99 -7.09 14.21
CA ALA A 242 -0.45 -6.96 14.39
C ALA A 242 -1.22 -8.14 13.77
N LEU A 243 -0.69 -8.76 12.70
CA LEU A 243 -1.22 -10.01 12.14
C LEU A 243 -0.89 -11.24 12.99
N ASN A 244 0.19 -11.20 13.75
CA ASN A 244 0.62 -12.31 14.58
C ASN A 244 -0.49 -12.78 15.52
N TRP A 245 -0.71 -14.10 15.58
CA TRP A 245 -1.80 -14.69 16.35
C TRP A 245 -1.72 -14.38 17.84
N ASP A 246 -0.53 -14.33 18.44
CA ASP A 246 -0.36 -13.99 19.86
C ASP A 246 -0.84 -12.58 20.19
N TYR A 247 -0.66 -11.63 19.26
CA TYR A 247 -1.20 -10.30 19.40
C TYR A 247 -2.73 -10.31 19.25
N ARG A 248 -3.24 -10.89 18.16
CA ARG A 248 -4.68 -10.88 17.85
C ARG A 248 -5.52 -11.60 18.90
N ARG A 249 -5.11 -12.78 19.36
CA ARG A 249 -5.85 -13.58 20.35
C ARG A 249 -6.01 -12.84 21.69
N ARG A 250 -5.02 -12.06 22.10
CA ARG A 250 -5.08 -11.20 23.29
C ARG A 250 -6.10 -10.06 23.11
N MET A 251 -6.12 -9.44 21.93
CA MET A 251 -7.10 -8.38 21.62
C MET A 251 -8.53 -8.93 21.59
N ILE A 252 -8.75 -10.10 20.97
CA ILE A 252 -10.04 -10.77 20.94
C ILE A 252 -10.53 -11.06 22.37
N LEU A 253 -9.65 -11.59 23.24
CA LEU A 253 -9.99 -11.85 24.63
C LEU A 253 -10.31 -10.55 25.39
N SER A 254 -9.57 -9.47 25.13
CA SER A 254 -9.83 -8.15 25.72
C SER A 254 -11.20 -7.60 25.33
N GLU A 255 -11.64 -7.83 24.09
CA GLU A 255 -12.94 -7.38 23.59
C GLU A 255 -14.09 -8.10 24.31
N ILE A 256 -14.00 -9.43 24.46
CA ILE A 256 -14.99 -10.22 25.21
C ILE A 256 -15.06 -9.77 26.68
N ARG A 257 -13.90 -9.48 27.28
CA ARG A 257 -13.82 -8.97 28.65
C ARG A 257 -14.43 -7.59 28.82
N SER A 258 -14.42 -6.76 27.77
CA SER A 258 -14.96 -5.41 27.81
C SER A 258 -16.48 -5.41 27.65
N TYR A 259 -17.01 -6.25 26.75
CA TYR A 259 -18.46 -6.33 26.52
C TYR A 259 -19.21 -7.31 27.43
N GLU A 260 -18.49 -8.26 28.05
CA GLU A 260 -19.02 -9.33 28.90
C GLU A 260 -20.32 -9.99 28.37
N PRO A 261 -20.36 -10.44 27.10
CA PRO A 261 -21.57 -10.98 26.48
C PRO A 261 -22.06 -12.24 27.20
N ASP A 262 -23.36 -12.48 27.23
CA ASP A 262 -23.91 -13.69 27.84
C ASP A 262 -23.65 -14.95 27.00
N VAL A 263 -23.64 -14.79 25.67
CA VAL A 263 -23.31 -15.82 24.67
C VAL A 263 -22.32 -15.26 23.65
N VAL A 264 -21.28 -16.02 23.32
CA VAL A 264 -20.29 -15.71 22.28
C VAL A 264 -20.32 -16.80 21.22
N ALA A 265 -20.51 -16.42 19.97
CA ALA A 265 -20.42 -17.29 18.81
C ALA A 265 -19.21 -16.90 17.96
N PHE A 266 -18.20 -17.76 17.93
CA PHE A 266 -17.03 -17.58 17.09
C PHE A 266 -17.10 -18.36 15.78
N GLN A 267 -16.53 -17.75 14.75
CA GLN A 267 -16.21 -18.41 13.48
C GLN A 267 -14.69 -18.41 13.26
N GLU A 268 -14.21 -19.37 12.48
CA GLU A 268 -12.78 -19.55 12.14
C GLU A 268 -11.87 -19.79 13.34
N VAL A 269 -12.36 -20.52 14.35
CA VAL A 269 -11.52 -20.92 15.49
C VAL A 269 -10.79 -22.20 15.14
N GLU A 270 -9.46 -22.20 15.21
CA GLU A 270 -8.67 -23.43 15.05
C GLU A 270 -8.91 -24.39 16.23
N THR A 271 -8.95 -25.69 15.92
CA THR A 271 -9.23 -26.75 16.89
C THR A 271 -8.29 -26.68 18.08
N GLU A 272 -6.98 -26.57 17.85
CA GLU A 272 -5.98 -26.46 18.93
C GLU A 272 -6.16 -25.19 19.76
N GLN A 273 -6.44 -24.05 19.12
CA GLN A 273 -6.63 -22.77 19.82
C GLN A 273 -7.91 -22.75 20.66
N PHE A 274 -8.96 -23.44 20.23
CA PHE A 274 -10.16 -23.60 21.06
C PHE A 274 -9.83 -24.25 22.41
N TYR A 275 -9.13 -25.39 22.39
CA TYR A 275 -8.84 -26.15 23.61
C TYR A 275 -7.69 -25.56 24.44
N SER A 276 -6.62 -25.09 23.79
CA SER A 276 -5.41 -24.63 24.48
C SER A 276 -5.49 -23.19 24.97
N PHE A 277 -6.32 -22.34 24.34
CA PHE A 277 -6.39 -20.91 24.65
C PHE A 277 -7.79 -20.46 25.07
N PHE A 278 -8.81 -20.60 24.20
CA PHE A 278 -10.12 -20.01 24.47
C PHE A 278 -10.83 -20.68 25.66
N VAL A 279 -10.83 -22.00 25.75
CA VAL A 279 -11.44 -22.73 26.88
C VAL A 279 -10.82 -22.34 28.23
N PRO A 280 -9.49 -22.45 28.45
CA PRO A 280 -8.92 -22.12 29.75
C PRO A 280 -9.09 -20.64 30.10
N GLU A 281 -8.93 -19.72 29.15
CA GLU A 281 -9.07 -18.29 29.42
C GLU A 281 -10.52 -17.90 29.71
N LEU A 282 -11.50 -18.34 28.90
CA LEU A 282 -12.90 -17.99 29.10
C LEU A 282 -13.53 -18.70 30.30
N LYS A 283 -13.04 -19.89 30.67
CA LYS A 283 -13.48 -20.59 31.89
C LYS A 283 -13.18 -19.77 33.15
N ARG A 284 -12.09 -19.01 33.18
CA ARG A 284 -11.75 -18.10 34.30
C ARG A 284 -12.77 -16.98 34.47
N PHE A 285 -13.53 -16.67 33.42
CA PHE A 285 -14.61 -15.68 33.41
C PHE A 285 -16.01 -16.32 33.49
N GLY A 286 -16.10 -17.60 33.86
CA GLY A 286 -17.38 -18.28 34.07
C GLY A 286 -18.06 -18.79 32.80
N TYR A 287 -17.37 -18.83 31.66
CA TYR A 287 -17.91 -19.39 30.44
C TYR A 287 -17.68 -20.90 30.34
N ALA A 288 -18.67 -21.60 29.83
CA ALA A 288 -18.52 -22.93 29.25
C ALA A 288 -18.60 -22.82 27.74
N GLY A 289 -18.02 -23.76 27.00
CA GLY A 289 -18.02 -23.71 25.55
C GLY A 289 -18.08 -25.07 24.86
N ILE A 290 -18.57 -25.04 23.62
CA ILE A 290 -18.61 -26.17 22.69
C ILE A 290 -17.99 -25.75 21.37
N PHE A 291 -17.38 -26.71 20.67
CA PHE A 291 -16.71 -26.49 19.40
C PHE A 291 -17.11 -27.56 18.39
N SER A 292 -17.22 -27.15 17.13
CA SER A 292 -17.44 -28.04 16.01
C SER A 292 -16.46 -27.69 14.87
N PRO A 293 -15.47 -28.55 14.57
CA PRO A 293 -14.55 -28.32 13.45
C PRO A 293 -15.26 -28.54 12.10
N LYS A 294 -14.72 -27.95 11.03
CA LYS A 294 -15.18 -28.22 9.66
C LYS A 294 -15.05 -29.71 9.31
N SER A 295 -15.95 -30.19 8.43
CA SER A 295 -16.08 -31.60 8.05
C SER A 295 -14.78 -32.26 7.54
N ARG A 296 -13.88 -31.49 6.91
CA ARG A 296 -12.57 -31.96 6.44
C ARG A 296 -11.70 -32.57 7.53
N ALA A 297 -11.91 -32.20 8.80
CA ALA A 297 -11.23 -32.81 9.95
C ALA A 297 -11.38 -34.34 10.01
N LYS A 298 -12.47 -34.89 9.45
CA LYS A 298 -12.79 -36.32 9.50
C LYS A 298 -11.86 -37.20 8.64
N THR A 299 -11.27 -36.63 7.59
CA THR A 299 -10.43 -37.37 6.62
C THR A 299 -8.94 -37.02 6.74
N MET A 300 -8.57 -36.16 7.69
CA MET A 300 -7.20 -35.68 7.89
C MET A 300 -6.51 -36.42 9.04
N THR A 301 -5.17 -36.38 9.02
CA THR A 301 -4.32 -36.89 10.10
C THR A 301 -4.55 -36.10 11.40
N GLU A 302 -4.16 -36.66 12.55
CA GLU A 302 -4.35 -35.99 13.85
C GLU A 302 -3.60 -34.67 13.96
N ASP A 303 -2.39 -34.58 13.39
CA ASP A 303 -1.60 -33.36 13.42
C ASP A 303 -2.20 -32.26 12.55
N GLU A 304 -2.73 -32.60 11.38
CA GLU A 304 -3.40 -31.61 10.53
C GLU A 304 -4.76 -31.17 11.09
N ARG A 305 -5.44 -32.05 11.84
CA ARG A 305 -6.74 -31.77 12.46
C ARG A 305 -6.66 -30.62 13.46
N LYS A 306 -5.51 -30.44 14.12
CA LYS A 306 -5.25 -29.35 15.07
C LYS A 306 -5.48 -27.96 14.47
N PHE A 307 -5.12 -27.81 13.20
CA PHE A 307 -5.23 -26.55 12.44
C PHE A 307 -6.51 -26.45 11.61
N VAL A 308 -7.46 -27.38 11.80
CA VAL A 308 -8.78 -27.25 11.17
C VAL A 308 -9.59 -26.25 11.98
N ASP A 309 -10.07 -25.24 11.26
CA ASP A 309 -10.93 -24.21 11.78
C ASP A 309 -12.40 -24.67 11.84
N GLY A 310 -13.16 -24.05 12.72
CA GLY A 310 -14.55 -24.37 12.97
C GLY A 310 -15.30 -23.25 13.68
N CYS A 311 -16.49 -23.59 14.19
CA CYS A 311 -17.30 -22.67 14.97
C CYS A 311 -17.29 -23.08 16.45
N ALA A 312 -17.23 -22.09 17.33
CA ALA A 312 -17.31 -22.27 18.77
C ALA A 312 -18.47 -21.45 19.34
N ILE A 313 -19.14 -21.97 20.36
CA ILE A 313 -20.13 -21.22 21.13
C ILE A 313 -19.71 -21.29 22.59
N PHE A 314 -19.63 -20.13 23.24
CA PHE A 314 -19.42 -19.98 24.67
C PHE A 314 -20.65 -19.33 25.31
N TRP A 315 -20.96 -19.69 26.55
CA TRP A 315 -22.07 -19.12 27.31
C TRP A 315 -21.71 -19.00 28.79
N LYS A 316 -22.28 -18.01 29.49
CA LYS A 316 -22.11 -17.89 30.95
C LYS A 316 -22.77 -19.06 31.68
N SER A 317 -21.97 -19.83 32.40
CA SER A 317 -22.43 -21.03 33.12
C SER A 317 -23.36 -20.70 34.29
N SER A 318 -23.31 -19.46 34.79
CA SER A 318 -24.23 -18.95 35.81
C SER A 318 -25.65 -18.72 35.29
N LYS A 319 -25.83 -18.60 33.97
CA LYS A 319 -27.13 -18.31 33.33
C LYS A 319 -27.68 -19.49 32.54
N TYR A 320 -26.82 -20.32 31.94
CA TYR A 320 -27.25 -21.36 31.00
C TYR A 320 -26.60 -22.72 31.30
N LEU A 321 -27.38 -23.78 31.08
CA LEU A 321 -26.96 -25.18 31.14
C LEU A 321 -27.00 -25.76 29.72
N SER A 322 -25.97 -26.53 29.35
CA SER A 322 -26.00 -27.28 28.09
C SER A 322 -26.85 -28.54 28.25
N GLN A 323 -27.86 -28.70 27.40
CA GLN A 323 -28.52 -29.99 27.18
C GLN A 323 -27.97 -30.61 25.90
N ARG A 324 -27.23 -31.73 26.02
CA ARG A 324 -26.96 -32.58 24.86
C ARG A 324 -28.24 -33.35 24.56
N LEU A 325 -28.91 -33.01 23.47
CA LEU A 325 -29.92 -33.90 22.88
C LEU A 325 -29.17 -35.13 22.36
N HIS A 326 -29.53 -36.30 22.90
CA HIS A 326 -28.94 -37.60 22.61
C HIS A 326 -29.17 -38.05 21.18
#